data_AF-A0A842R519-F1
#
_entry.id   AF-A0A842R519-F1
#
_cell.length_a   1.000
_cell.length_b   1.000
_cell.length_c   1.000
_cell.angle_alpha   90.00
_cell.angle_beta   90.00
_cell.angle_gamma   90.00
#
_symmetry.space_group_name_H-M   'P 1'
#
loop_
_entity.id
_entity.type
_entity.pdbx_description
1 polymer ?
#
loop_
_entity_poly.entity_id
_entity_poly.type
_entity_poly.pdbx_seq_one_letter_code
_entity_poly.pdbx_strand_id
1 'polypeptide(L)' 'MDWNVGPVIVNHAVKVRIYPTAAQAELLAKTLGCKRWIWNYWLEERETYFHEHGNTTGFKYTSAKILKGT' A
#
# COMPACT_ATOMS: atom_id res chain seq x y z
N MET A 1 -41.46 -14.37 7.45
CA MET A 1 -40.85 -13.24 8.19
C MET A 1 -39.41 -13.19 7.73
N ASP A 2 -39.18 -12.51 6.61
CA ASP A 2 -38.01 -12.72 5.77
C ASP A 2 -37.18 -11.45 5.96
N TRP A 3 -36.16 -11.52 6.80
CA TRP A 3 -35.27 -10.40 7.03
C TRP A 3 -34.32 -10.29 5.84
N ASN A 4 -34.50 -9.25 5.03
CA ASN A 4 -33.59 -8.82 3.98
C ASN A 4 -32.20 -8.51 4.60
N VAL A 5 -31.36 -9.53 4.73
CA VAL A 5 -29.98 -9.38 5.20
C VAL A 5 -29.16 -8.78 4.06
N GLY A 6 -28.65 -7.56 4.29
CA GLY A 6 -27.71 -6.93 3.37
C GLY A 6 -26.49 -7.81 3.11
N PRO A 7 -25.73 -7.57 2.03
CA PRO A 7 -24.62 -8.42 1.65
C PRO A 7 -23.57 -8.48 2.78
N VAL A 8 -23.27 -9.68 3.26
CA VAL A 8 -22.18 -9.93 4.21
C VAL A 8 -20.87 -9.82 3.44
N ILE A 9 -20.06 -8.81 3.76
CA ILE A 9 -18.71 -8.67 3.20
C ILE A 9 -17.77 -9.55 4.03
N VAL A 10 -17.31 -10.65 3.45
CA VAL A 10 -16.36 -11.57 4.08
C VAL A 10 -14.96 -11.28 3.54
N ASN A 11 -14.01 -10.97 4.43
CA ASN A 11 -12.61 -10.80 4.08
C ASN A 11 -11.89 -12.16 4.15
N HIS A 12 -11.39 -12.64 3.02
CA HIS A 12 -10.63 -13.89 2.95
C HIS A 12 -9.13 -13.62 2.97
N ALA A 13 -8.40 -14.33 3.84
CA ALA A 13 -6.94 -14.36 3.84
C ALA A 13 -6.46 -15.80 3.66
N VAL A 14 -5.50 -16.00 2.76
CA VAL A 14 -4.93 -17.32 2.45
C VAL A 14 -3.45 -17.33 2.82
N LYS A 15 -3.03 -18.32 3.60
CA LYS A 15 -1.63 -18.59 3.91
C LYS A 15 -1.10 -19.64 2.93
N VAL A 16 -0.18 -19.24 2.05
CA VAL A 16 0.40 -20.11 1.03
C VAL A 16 1.91 -20.20 1.22
N ARG A 17 2.49 -21.39 1.04
CA ARG A 17 3.94 -21.56 0.89
C ARG A 17 4.28 -21.52 -0.60
N ILE A 18 5.19 -20.65 -1.00
CA ILE A 18 5.66 -20.52 -2.38
C ILE A 18 7.11 -21.01 -2.49
N TYR A 19 7.41 -21.74 -3.56
CA TYR A 19 8.76 -22.23 -3.87
C TYR A 19 9.19 -21.66 -5.23
N PRO A 20 9.70 -20.41 -5.25
CA PRO A 20 10.01 -19.73 -6.49
C PRO A 20 11.25 -20.32 -7.17
N THR A 21 11.27 -20.29 -8.50
CA THR A 21 12.51 -20.49 -9.27
C THR A 21 13.46 -19.30 -9.10
N ALA A 22 14.72 -19.43 -9.50
CA ALA A 22 15.71 -18.35 -9.38
C ALA A 22 15.24 -17.03 -10.03
N ALA A 23 14.69 -17.11 -11.26
CA ALA A 23 14.15 -15.95 -11.97
C ALA A 23 12.95 -15.32 -11.24
N GLN A 24 12.08 -16.15 -10.64
CA GLN A 24 10.94 -15.65 -9.86
C GLN A 24 11.39 -14.98 -8.57
N ALA A 25 12.39 -15.55 -7.87
CA ALA A 25 12.94 -14.96 -6.66
C ALA A 25 13.56 -13.59 -6.93
N GLU A 26 14.28 -13.43 -8.04
CA GLU A 26 14.83 -12.14 -8.47
C GLU A 26 13.72 -11.12 -8.76
N LEU A 27 12.69 -11.53 -9.49
CA LEU A 27 11.54 -10.67 -9.78
C LEU A 27 10.80 -10.24 -8.51
N LEU A 28 10.63 -11.16 -7.56
CA LEU A 28 10.02 -10.88 -6.26
C LEU A 28 10.87 -9.90 -5.45
N ALA A 29 12.19 -10.11 -5.40
CA ALA A 29 13.10 -9.21 -4.69
C ALA A 29 13.05 -7.79 -5.25
N LYS A 30 13.09 -7.65 -6.59
CA LYS A 30 12.92 -6.36 -7.28
C LYS A 30 11.57 -5.74 -6.96
N THR A 31 10.48 -6.49 -7.12
CA THR A 31 9.12 -5.98 -6.96
C THR A 31 8.82 -5.55 -5.52
N LEU A 32 9.14 -6.40 -4.55
CA LEU A 32 8.89 -6.14 -3.13
C LEU A 32 9.85 -5.07 -2.59
N GLY A 33 11.10 -5.06 -3.07
CA GLY A 33 12.08 -4.03 -2.75
C GLY A 33 11.63 -2.64 -3.20
N CYS A 34 11.26 -2.51 -4.47
CA CYS A 34 10.74 -1.24 -5.02
C CYS A 34 9.49 -0.77 -4.27
N LYS A 35 8.53 -1.66 -4.02
CA LYS A 35 7.30 -1.31 -3.26
C LYS A 35 7.61 -0.88 -1.84
N ARG A 36 8.51 -1.58 -1.15
CA ARG A 36 8.90 -1.23 0.23
C ARG A 36 9.57 0.13 0.30
N TRP A 37 10.45 0.45 -0.64
CA TRP A 37 11.11 1.75 -0.69
C TRP A 37 10.09 2.89 -0.89
N ILE A 38 9.22 2.77 -1.91
CA ILE A 38 8.18 3.77 -2.18
C ILE A 38 7.26 3.95 -0.96
N TRP A 39 6.83 2.84 -0.34
CA TRP A 39 5.97 2.90 0.84
C TRP A 39 6.63 3.64 2.00
N ASN A 40 7.87 3.27 2.34
CA ASN A 40 8.60 3.88 3.46
C ASN A 40 8.82 5.38 3.23
N TYR A 41 9.21 5.78 2.01
CA TYR A 41 9.40 7.18 1.65
C TYR A 41 8.12 8.00 1.88
N TRP A 42 6.97 7.53 1.39
CA TRP A 42 5.70 8.23 1.59
C TRP A 42 5.16 8.15 3.01
N LEU A 43 5.53 7.12 3.78
CA LEU A 43 5.17 7.04 5.19
C LEU A 43 5.89 8.12 5.98
N GLU A 44 7.20 8.26 5.79
CA GLU A 44 8.03 9.31 6.43
C GLU A 44 7.56 10.71 6.05
N GLU A 45 7.32 10.96 4.76
CA GLU A 45 6.77 12.23 4.26
C GLU A 45 5.42 12.58 4.90
N ARG A 46 4.57 11.58 5.16
CA ARG A 46 3.26 11.81 5.79
C ARG A 46 3.38 12.07 7.28
N GLU A 47 4.31 11.40 7.94
CA GLU A 47 4.61 11.59 9.35
C GLU A 47 5.18 12.99 9.60
N THR A 48 6.17 13.41 8.80
CA THR A 48 6.75 14.76 8.84
C THR A 48 5.70 15.83 8.59
N TYR A 49 4.91 15.71 7.52
CA TYR A 49 3.83 16.65 7.23
C TYR A 49 2.79 16.73 8.36
N PHE A 50 2.43 15.60 8.97
CA PHE A 50 1.49 15.58 10.09
C PHE A 50 2.05 16.30 11.32
N HIS A 51 3.34 16.13 11.62
CA HIS A 51 4.00 16.83 12.72
C HIS A 51 4.10 18.35 12.48
N GLU A 52 4.27 18.78 11.24
CA GLU A 52 4.40 20.21 10.88
C GLU A 52 3.05 20.94 10.81
N HIS A 53 2.01 20.29 10.29
CA HIS A 53 0.74 20.95 9.97
C HIS A 53 -0.46 20.46 10.80
N GLY A 54 -0.31 19.35 11.54
CA GLY A 54 -1.37 18.76 12.36
C GLY A 54 -2.51 18.11 11.56
N ASN A 55 -2.33 17.90 10.25
CA ASN A 55 -3.33 17.25 9.38
C ASN A 55 -2.70 16.17 8.49
N THR A 56 -3.52 15.21 8.04
CA THR A 56 -3.04 14.05 7.27
C THR A 56 -3.25 14.27 5.78
N THR A 57 -2.21 14.01 4.97
CA THR A 57 -2.31 13.99 3.51
C THR A 57 -2.80 12.64 3.01
N GLY A 58 -3.50 12.62 1.86
CA GLY A 58 -4.05 11.41 1.23
C GLY A 58 -3.46 11.14 -0.16
N PHE A 59 -4.01 10.17 -0.87
CA PHE A 59 -3.56 9.76 -2.21
C PHE A 59 -3.48 10.93 -3.22
N LYS A 60 -4.43 11.88 -3.15
CA LYS A 60 -4.44 13.06 -4.05
C LYS A 60 -3.21 13.95 -3.87
N TYR A 61 -2.72 14.07 -2.63
CA TYR A 61 -1.53 14.87 -2.32
C TYR A 61 -0.28 14.16 -2.85
N THR A 62 -0.13 12.87 -2.54
CA THR A 62 1.03 12.09 -2.97
C THR A 62 1.11 12.00 -4.50
N SER A 63 -0.01 11.77 -5.19
CA SER A 63 -0.05 11.73 -6.65
C SER A 63 0.29 13.08 -7.29
N ALA A 64 -0.22 14.19 -6.73
CA ALA A 64 0.12 15.53 -7.21
C ALA A 64 1.61 15.84 -7.02
N LYS A 65 2.21 15.46 -5.90
CA LYS A 65 3.64 15.68 -5.61
C LYS A 65 4.55 14.87 -6.54
N ILE A 66 4.17 13.63 -6.89
CA ILE A 66 4.88 12.82 -7.90
C ILE A 66 4.83 13.49 -9.28
N LEU A 67 3.64 13.90 -9.72
CA LEU A 67 3.42 14.43 -11.07
C LEU A 67 4.05 15.80 -11.28
N LYS A 68 4.18 16.61 -10.22
CA LYS A 68 4.76 17.95 -10.30
C LYS A 68 6.28 17.96 -10.32
N GLY A 69 6.93 16.81 -10.09
CA GLY A 69 8.39 16.67 -10.21
C GLY A 69 9.22 17.51 -9.23
N THR A 70 8.54 18.21 -8.31
CA THR A 70 9.01 19.06 -7.21
C THR A 70 7.78 19.63 -6.52
#